data_AF-A0A7J6VEC0-F1
#
_entry.id   AF-A0A7J6VEC0-F1
#
_cell.length_a   1.000
_cell.length_b   1.000
_cell.length_c   1.000
_cell.angle_alpha   90.00
_cell.angle_beta   90.00
_cell.angle_gamma   90.00
#
_symmetry.space_group_name_H-M   'P 1'
#
loop_
_entity.id
_entity.type
_entity.pdbx_description
1 polymer ?
#
loop_
_entity_poly.entity_id
_entity_poly.type
_entity_poly.pdbx_seq_one_letter_code
_entity_poly.pdbx_strand_id
1 'polypeptide(L)'
;IYSPNAYRGFAREFIKDLERIRSRAILDIIKSGEDFRISTSTKMPEQGTCDRCGYISSQKWCKACVLLEGLNRGLPRLGIGRSRDVNGHMTEVGKTNGAKSVESKQCGTLDF
;
A
#
# COMPACT_ATOMS: atom_id res chain seq x y z
N ILE A 1 16.41 7.46 21.21
CA ILE A 1 15.29 7.46 20.23
C ILE A 1 15.80 6.82 18.95
N TYR A 2 15.29 5.65 18.55
CA TYR A 2 15.82 4.89 17.40
C TYR A 2 15.26 5.31 16.04
N SER A 3 14.22 6.15 16.00
CA SER A 3 13.63 6.67 14.76
C SER A 3 13.04 8.07 15.00
N PRO A 4 13.80 9.14 14.73
CA PRO A 4 13.37 10.51 15.03
C PRO A 4 12.19 11.00 14.18
N ASN A 5 11.88 10.33 13.06
CA ASN A 5 10.79 10.70 12.14
C ASN A 5 9.69 9.62 12.07
N ALA A 6 9.33 9.05 13.22
CA ALA A 6 8.29 8.04 13.28
C ALA A 6 6.89 8.66 13.10
N TYR A 7 6.45 8.84 11.84
CA TYR A 7 5.14 9.42 11.48
C TYR A 7 3.92 8.76 12.14
N ARG A 8 4.04 7.48 12.53
CA ARG A 8 2.99 6.79 13.31
C ARG A 8 2.74 7.45 14.67
N GLY A 9 3.74 8.05 15.30
CA GLY A 9 3.59 8.78 16.56
C GLY A 9 2.78 10.06 16.36
N PHE A 10 3.17 10.88 15.38
CA PHE A 10 2.45 12.11 15.01
C PHE A 10 0.98 11.84 14.67
N ALA A 11 0.69 10.78 13.92
CA ALA A 11 -0.70 10.41 13.60
C ALA A 11 -1.51 10.02 14.84
N ARG A 12 -0.91 9.32 15.81
CA ARG A 12 -1.58 8.95 17.07
C ARG A 12 -1.87 10.18 17.92
N GLU A 13 -0.92 11.09 18.03
CA GLU A 13 -1.07 12.36 18.75
C GLU A 13 -2.18 13.21 18.14
N PHE A 14 -2.19 13.37 16.82
CA PHE A 14 -3.25 14.07 16.11
C PHE A 14 -4.64 13.46 16.37
N ILE A 15 -4.78 12.13 16.33
CA ILE A 15 -6.05 11.45 16.66
C ILE A 15 -6.46 11.74 18.11
N LYS A 16 -5.52 11.80 19.05
CA LYS A 16 -5.80 12.15 20.45
C LYS A 16 -6.22 13.60 20.63
N ASP A 17 -5.66 14.53 19.86
CA ASP A 17 -6.10 15.91 19.88
C ASP A 17 -7.53 16.05 19.33
N LEU A 18 -7.90 15.29 18.29
CA LEU A 18 -9.27 15.22 17.79
C LEU A 18 -10.24 14.63 18.82
N GLU A 19 -9.84 13.56 19.51
CA GLU A 19 -10.62 12.92 20.58
C GLU A 19 -10.91 13.90 21.73
N ARG A 20 -9.96 14.78 22.06
CA ARG A 20 -10.12 15.82 23.09
C ARG A 20 -11.23 16.82 22.74
N ILE A 21 -11.41 17.14 21.45
CA ILE A 21 -12.48 18.05 20.97
C ILE A 21 -13.82 17.30 20.84
N ARG A 22 -13.78 16.07 20.30
CA ARG A 22 -14.95 15.21 20.11
C ARG A 22 -14.61 13.77 20.44
N SER A 23 -15.15 13.26 21.55
CA SER A 23 -14.94 11.89 22.01
C SER A 23 -15.30 10.81 20.98
N ARG A 24 -16.26 11.10 20.07
CA ARG A 24 -16.66 10.22 18.97
C ARG A 24 -15.70 10.18 17.77
N ALA A 25 -14.69 11.05 17.69
CA ALA A 25 -13.85 11.21 16.51
C ALA A 25 -13.20 9.89 16.04
N ILE A 26 -12.73 9.05 16.97
CA ILE A 26 -12.11 7.76 16.63
C ILE A 26 -13.10 6.83 15.94
N LEU A 27 -14.31 6.70 16.49
CA LEU A 27 -15.37 5.84 15.93
C LEU A 27 -15.82 6.36 14.56
N ASP A 28 -15.97 7.67 14.43
CA ASP A 28 -16.39 8.29 13.18
C ASP A 28 -15.31 8.09 12.08
N ILE A 29 -14.02 8.12 12.43
CA ILE A 29 -12.91 7.79 11.51
C ILE A 29 -12.93 6.32 11.10
N ILE A 30 -13.12 5.39 12.05
CA ILE A 30 -13.21 3.95 11.75
C ILE A 30 -14.38 3.70 10.81
N LYS A 31 -15.56 4.25 11.14
CA LYS A 31 -16.76 4.06 10.32
C LYS A 31 -16.59 4.64 8.92
N SER A 32 -16.00 5.84 8.82
CA SER A 32 -15.65 6.43 7.52
C SER A 32 -14.67 5.58 6.73
N GLY A 33 -13.75 4.88 7.41
CA GLY A 33 -12.79 3.96 6.80
C GLY A 33 -13.43 2.64 6.33
N GLU A 34 -14.38 2.09 7.08
CA GLU A 34 -15.16 0.91 6.70
C GLU A 34 -16.07 1.18 5.50
N ASP A 35 -16.66 2.39 5.45
CA ASP A 35 -17.52 2.83 4.35
C ASP A 35 -16.71 3.37 3.15
N PHE A 36 -15.37 3.46 3.28
CA PHE A 36 -14.50 3.94 2.21
C PHE A 36 -14.39 2.93 1.07
N ARG A 37 -14.84 3.33 -0.13
CA ARG A 37 -14.83 2.49 -1.33
C ARG A 37 -13.77 2.99 -2.30
N ILE A 38 -12.97 2.08 -2.84
CA ILE A 38 -11.91 2.40 -3.79
C ILE A 38 -12.43 2.19 -5.22
N SER A 39 -12.01 3.04 -6.15
CA SER A 39 -12.35 2.88 -7.57
C SER A 39 -11.77 1.58 -8.11
N THR A 40 -12.61 0.78 -8.77
CA THR A 40 -12.21 -0.49 -9.40
C THR A 40 -11.31 -0.32 -10.63
N SER A 41 -11.04 0.92 -11.04
CA SER A 41 -10.06 1.24 -12.08
C SER A 41 -8.62 0.89 -11.69
N THR A 42 -8.33 0.74 -10.38
CA THR A 42 -6.98 0.43 -9.90
C THR A 42 -6.80 -1.08 -9.82
N LYS A 43 -5.84 -1.63 -10.59
CA LYS A 43 -5.49 -3.05 -10.51
C LYS A 43 -4.87 -3.35 -9.14
N MET A 44 -5.56 -4.14 -8.32
CA MET A 44 -4.99 -4.68 -7.10
C MET A 44 -3.95 -5.75 -7.47
N PRO A 45 -2.77 -5.77 -6.82
CA PRO A 45 -1.79 -6.82 -7.05
C PRO A 45 -2.36 -8.16 -6.57
N GLU A 46 -2.08 -9.21 -7.33
CA GLU A 46 -2.46 -10.57 -6.96
C GLU A 46 -1.63 -11.03 -5.75
N GLN A 47 -2.30 -11.69 -4.81
CA GLN A 47 -1.65 -12.29 -3.66
C GLN A 47 -0.94 -13.57 -4.10
N GLY A 48 0.38 -13.60 -3.95
CA GLY A 48 1.20 -14.78 -4.20
C GLY A 48 2.07 -15.14 -3.01
N THR A 49 3.03 -16.04 -3.25
CA THR A 49 4.01 -16.51 -2.28
C THR A 49 5.41 -16.26 -2.79
N CYS A 50 6.32 -15.89 -1.89
CA CYS A 50 7.74 -15.73 -2.20
C CYS A 50 8.37 -17.08 -2.53
N ASP A 51 8.99 -17.22 -3.71
CA ASP A 51 9.64 -18.47 -4.13
C ASP A 51 10.78 -18.92 -3.20
N ARG A 52 11.40 -17.98 -2.47
CA ARG A 52 12.57 -18.25 -1.62
C ARG A 52 12.19 -18.70 -0.21
N CYS A 53 11.21 -18.05 0.41
CA CYS A 53 10.86 -18.30 1.82
C CYS A 53 9.42 -18.79 2.04
N GLY A 54 8.59 -18.88 0.99
CA GLY A 54 7.20 -19.31 1.06
C GLY A 54 6.24 -18.30 1.69
N TYR A 55 6.71 -17.16 2.21
CA TYR A 55 5.85 -16.16 2.85
C TYR A 55 5.05 -15.34 1.83
N ILE A 56 3.93 -14.77 2.26
CA ILE A 56 3.04 -13.96 1.42
C ILE A 56 3.79 -12.82 0.72
N SER A 57 3.59 -12.68 -0.59
CA SER A 57 4.21 -11.62 -1.38
C SER A 57 3.41 -11.32 -2.65
N SER A 58 3.39 -10.05 -3.05
CA SER A 58 2.87 -9.61 -4.35
C SER A 58 3.92 -9.64 -5.48
N GLN A 59 5.15 -10.04 -5.16
CA GLN A 59 6.27 -10.15 -6.09
C GLN A 59 6.89 -11.54 -5.97
N LYS A 60 7.64 -11.97 -6.99
CA LYS A 60 8.33 -13.26 -7.02
C LYS A 60 9.17 -13.51 -5.76
N TRP A 61 9.91 -12.50 -5.30
CA TRP A 61 10.67 -12.53 -4.05
C TRP A 61 10.19 -11.45 -3.10
N CYS A 62 9.99 -11.78 -1.83
CA CYS A 62 9.54 -10.83 -0.83
C CYS A 62 10.61 -9.77 -0.54
N LYS A 63 10.16 -8.60 -0.08
CA LYS A 63 11.04 -7.46 0.18
C LYS A 63 12.15 -7.79 1.18
N ALA A 64 11.88 -8.65 2.17
CA ALA A 64 12.89 -9.12 3.11
C ALA A 64 13.98 -9.97 2.43
N CYS A 65 13.60 -10.93 1.58
CA CYS A 65 14.56 -11.74 0.82
C CYS A 65 15.44 -10.89 -0.10
N VAL A 66 14.85 -9.91 -0.80
CA VAL A 66 15.59 -8.96 -1.66
C VAL A 66 16.58 -8.13 -0.83
N LEU A 67 16.18 -7.68 0.36
CA LEU A 67 17.04 -6.92 1.26
C LEU A 67 18.21 -7.76 1.79
N LEU A 68 17.95 -8.99 2.23
CA LEU A 68 18.98 -9.91 2.72
C LEU A 68 20.01 -10.23 1.62
N GLU A 69 19.54 -10.45 0.40
CA GLU A 69 20.43 -10.65 -0.75
C GLU A 69 21.26 -9.42 -1.08
N GLY A 70 20.67 -8.22 -1.02
CA GLY A 70 21.39 -6.96 -1.16
C GLY A 70 22.47 -6.80 -0.09
N LEU A 71 22.16 -7.10 1.17
CA LEU A 71 23.12 -7.02 2.28
C LEU A 71 24.27 -8.01 2.11
N ASN A 72 23.98 -9.27 1.77
CA ASN A 72 25.01 -10.29 1.57
C ASN A 72 25.92 -10.00 0.38
N ARG A 73 25.44 -9.24 -0.62
CA ARG A 73 26.21 -8.79 -1.79
C ARG A 73 26.89 -7.43 -1.60
N GLY A 74 26.77 -6.79 -0.44
CA GLY A 74 27.28 -5.44 -0.21
C GLY A 74 26.56 -4.34 -1.00
N LEU A 75 25.34 -4.62 -1.50
CA LEU A 75 24.47 -3.71 -2.25
C LEU A 75 23.22 -3.33 -1.42
N PRO A 76 23.37 -2.56 -0.33
CA PRO A 76 22.27 -2.26 0.60
C PRO A 76 21.11 -1.48 -0.04
N ARG A 77 21.34 -0.81 -1.19
CA ARG A 77 20.32 -0.01 -1.87
C ARG A 77 19.39 -0.81 -2.78
N LEU A 78 19.75 -2.05 -3.12
CA LEU A 78 18.99 -2.93 -4.02
C LEU A 78 17.54 -3.16 -3.56
N GLY A 79 17.33 -3.22 -2.24
CA GLY A 79 16.01 -3.40 -1.64
C GLY A 79 15.36 -2.13 -1.08
N ILE A 80 15.95 -0.95 -1.20
CA ILE A 80 15.44 0.28 -0.54
C ILE A 80 14.99 1.33 -1.56
N GLY A 81 15.58 1.35 -2.75
CA GLY A 81 15.17 2.25 -3.83
C GLY A 81 13.74 1.97 -4.29
N ARG A 82 12.95 3.02 -4.48
CA ARG A 82 11.77 2.94 -5.34
C ARG A 82 12.30 2.88 -6.77
N SER A 83 11.94 1.84 -7.52
CA SER A 83 12.08 1.87 -8.98
C SER A 83 11.25 3.05 -9.46
N ARG A 84 11.90 4.18 -9.77
CA ARG A 84 11.26 5.19 -10.60
C ARG A 84 11.19 4.51 -11.96
N ASP A 85 10.00 4.19 -12.43
CA ASP A 85 9.79 3.86 -13.84
C ASP A 85 10.40 5.00 -14.64
N VAL A 86 11.59 4.76 -15.21
CA VAL A 86 12.14 5.62 -16.26
C VAL A 86 11.29 5.29 -17.48
N ASN A 87 10.22 6.07 -17.62
CA ASN A 87 9.24 5.94 -18.66
C ASN A 87 9.92 6.21 -20.01
N GLY A 88 10.13 5.14 -20.78
CA GLY A 88 10.77 5.19 -22.08
C GLY A 88 10.21 4.13 -23.01
N HIS A 89 8.94 4.26 -23.41
CA HIS A 89 8.51 4.16 -24.82
C HIS A 89 7.02 4.50 -24.95
N MET A 90 6.69 5.41 -25.87
CA MET A 90 5.35 5.80 -26.28
C MET A 90 4.97 5.06 -27.57
N THR A 91 3.71 4.63 -27.68
CA THR A 91 2.88 4.16 -28.84
C THR A 91 2.13 2.86 -28.46
N GLU A 92 0.81 2.68 -28.58
CA GLU A 92 -0.26 3.38 -29.31
C GLU A 92 -1.57 3.43 -28.51
N VAL A 93 -2.39 4.43 -28.85
CA VAL A 93 -3.70 4.75 -28.27
C VAL A 93 -4.80 3.94 -28.95
N GLY A 94 -5.49 3.09 -28.18
CA GLY A 94 -6.78 2.51 -28.56
C GLY A 94 -7.91 3.06 -27.69
N LYS A 95 -8.69 4.02 -28.22
CA LYS A 95 -9.93 4.51 -27.60
C LYS A 95 -10.96 3.38 -27.50
N THR A 96 -11.55 3.18 -26.33
CA THR A 96 -12.99 2.88 -26.24
C THR A 96 -13.61 3.65 -25.07
N ASN A 97 -14.55 4.53 -25.41
CA ASN A 97 -15.44 5.18 -24.47
C ASN A 97 -16.45 4.14 -23.96
N GLY A 98 -16.64 4.11 -22.64
CA GLY A 98 -17.71 3.35 -22.03
C GLY A 98 -17.89 3.84 -20.61
N ALA A 99 -18.84 4.75 -20.41
CA ALA A 99 -19.39 5.05 -19.10
C ALA A 99 -19.98 3.74 -18.55
N LYS A 100 -19.19 3.00 -17.78
CA LYS A 100 -19.64 1.84 -17.02
C LYS A 100 -19.76 2.28 -15.58
N SER A 101 -20.92 1.99 -14.99
CA SER A 101 -21.25 2.34 -13.61
C SER A 101 -20.09 1.97 -12.69
N VAL A 102 -19.64 2.93 -11.89
CA VAL A 102 -18.53 2.76 -10.96
C VAL A 102 -18.98 1.82 -9.85
N GLU A 103 -18.84 0.51 -10.09
CA GLU A 103 -18.94 -0.49 -9.03
C GLU A 103 -17.72 -0.31 -8.14
N SER A 104 -17.94 0.25 -6.97
CA SER A 104 -16.91 0.54 -5.97
C SER A 104 -16.87 -0.62 -4.97
N LYS A 105 -15.70 -1.26 -4.83
CA LYS A 105 -15.52 -2.39 -3.90
C LYS A 105 -15.17 -1.85 -2.52
N GLN A 106 -15.68 -2.51 -1.48
CA GLN A 106 -15.34 -2.18 -0.11
C GLN A 106 -13.88 -2.57 0.15
N CYS A 107 -13.12 -1.66 0.77
CA CYS A 107 -11.77 -1.97 1.21
C CYS A 107 -11.87 -2.90 2.42
N GLY A 108 -11.60 -4.20 2.25
CA GLY A 108 -11.37 -5.11 3.37
C GLY A 108 -12.37 -6.24 3.62
N THR A 109 -13.05 -6.79 2.60
CA THR A 109 -13.54 -8.18 2.73
C THR A 109 -12.33 -9.11 2.72
N LEU A 110 -11.69 -9.22 3.90
CA LEU A 110 -10.65 -10.20 4.19
C LEU A 110 -11.37 -11.51 4.54
N ASP A 111 -11.74 -12.27 3.51
CA ASP A 111 -11.99 -13.69 3.70
C ASP A 111 -10.62 -14.35 3.94
N PHE A 112 -10.36 -14.76 5.18
CA PHE A 112 -9.19 -15.55 5.56
C PHE A 112 -9.29 -16.97 5.03
#